data_AF-A0A9J5ZPF0-F1
#
_entry.id   AF-A0A9J5ZPF0-F1
#
_cell.length_a   1.000
_cell.length_b   1.000
_cell.length_c   1.000
_cell.angle_alpha   90.00
_cell.angle_beta   90.00
_cell.angle_gamma   90.00
#
_symmetry.space_group_name_H-M   'P 1'
#
loop_
_entity.id
_entity.type
_entity.pdbx_description
1 polymer ?
#
loop_
_entity_poly.entity_id
_entity_poly.type
_entity_poly.pdbx_seq_one_letter_code
_entity_poly.pdbx_strand_id
1 'polypeptide(L)'
;MLEFYSQSMRNEALLVKALVDEEDVEILIFKGFSSCLSYGTSPDPSKSLLPARAVIKCIDRIKGPFDPSNIVYLEKGLTVEAFKDRILPRAK
;
A
#
# COMPACT_ATOMS: atom_id res chain seq x y z
N MET A 1 -9.23 -0.24 2.96
CA MET A 1 -9.35 0.30 1.58
C MET A 1 -8.27 -0.28 0.68
N LEU A 2 -6.99 -0.04 0.98
CA LEU A 2 -5.86 -0.46 0.14
C LEU A 2 -5.75 -1.99 -0.01
N GLU A 3 -5.95 -2.73 1.08
CA GLU A 3 -5.93 -4.20 1.08
C GLU A 3 -7.02 -4.78 0.17
N PHE A 4 -8.26 -4.30 0.30
CA PHE A 4 -9.37 -4.68 -0.58
C PHE A 4 -9.08 -4.43 -2.06
N TYR A 5 -8.50 -3.28 -2.40
CA TYR A 5 -8.09 -3.00 -3.77
C TYR A 5 -7.08 -4.03 -4.27
N SER A 6 -6.02 -4.31 -3.49
CA SER A 6 -4.97 -5.26 -3.88
C SER A 6 -5.49 -6.70 -3.97
N GLN A 7 -6.55 -7.04 -3.24
CA GLN A 7 -7.21 -8.34 -3.31
C GLN A 7 -7.96 -8.52 -4.64
N SER A 8 -8.57 -7.45 -5.15
CA SER A 8 -9.22 -7.44 -6.47
C SER A 8 -8.22 -7.40 -7.63
N MET A 9 -7.13 -6.65 -7.48
CA MET A 9 -6.12 -6.45 -8.54
C MET A 9 -4.90 -7.36 -8.34
N ARG A 10 -5.03 -8.65 -8.66
CA ARG A 10 -3.99 -9.67 -8.36
C ARG A 10 -2.66 -9.50 -9.10
N ASN A 11 -2.64 -8.70 -10.17
CA ASN A 11 -1.45 -8.42 -10.98
C ASN A 11 -0.73 -7.12 -10.56
N GLU A 12 -1.16 -6.52 -9.44
CA GLU A 12 -0.61 -5.28 -8.91
C GLU A 12 -0.29 -5.45 -7.42
N ALA A 13 0.71 -4.71 -6.96
CA ALA A 13 0.93 -4.47 -5.55
C ALA A 13 0.97 -2.95 -5.31
N LEU A 14 0.77 -2.56 -4.06
CA LEU A 14 0.89 -1.17 -3.63
C LEU A 14 2.11 -1.04 -2.75
N LEU A 15 2.94 -0.04 -3.03
CA LEU A 15 4.02 0.38 -2.13
C LEU A 15 3.57 1.69 -1.47
N VAL A 16 3.34 1.64 -0.17
CA VAL A 16 2.76 2.75 0.59
C VAL A 16 3.83 3.31 1.50
N LYS A 17 4.12 4.60 1.37
CA LYS A 17 4.95 5.32 2.34
C LYS A 17 4.03 6.02 3.32
N ALA A 18 4.19 5.74 4.60
CA ALA A 18 3.38 6.32 5.65
C ALA A 18 4.27 6.81 6.81
N LEU A 19 3.78 7.79 7.54
CA LEU A 19 4.30 8.16 8.84
C LEU A 19 3.47 7.43 9.91
N VAL A 20 4.11 6.58 10.69
CA VAL A 20 3.48 5.84 11.80
C VAL A 20 4.29 6.11 13.06
N ASP A 21 3.65 6.70 14.08
CA ASP A 21 4.32 7.02 15.35
C ASP A 21 5.64 7.79 15.16
N GLU A 22 5.59 8.80 14.27
CA GLU A 22 6.73 9.66 13.89
C GLU A 22 7.84 8.98 13.07
N GLU A 23 7.67 7.71 12.71
CA GLU A 23 8.61 6.98 11.86
C GLU A 23 8.11 6.86 10.41
N ASP A 24 9.01 7.08 9.46
CA ASP A 24 8.76 6.85 8.04
C ASP A 24 8.86 5.36 7.73
N VAL A 25 7.73 4.78 7.34
CA VAL A 25 7.60 3.35 7.07
C VAL A 25 7.18 3.10 5.64
N GLU A 26 7.75 2.07 5.04
CA GLU A 26 7.34 1.57 3.73
C GLU A 26 6.57 0.25 3.92
N ILE A 27 5.37 0.20 3.37
CA ILE A 27 4.43 -0.91 3.53
C ILE A 27 4.05 -1.43 2.15
N LEU A 28 4.34 -2.71 1.93
CA LEU A 28 3.89 -3.42 0.74
C LEU A 28 2.49 -4.00 1.00
N ILE A 29 1.56 -3.75 0.08
CA ILE A 29 0.22 -4.34 0.12
C ILE A 29 -0.01 -5.18 -1.13
N PHE A 30 -0.23 -6.49 -0.95
CA PHE A 30 -0.41 -7.43 -2.04
C PHE A 30 -1.45 -8.50 -1.70
N LYS A 31 -2.40 -8.73 -2.61
CA LYS A 31 -3.46 -9.75 -2.46
C LYS A 31 -4.24 -9.69 -1.14
N GLY A 32 -4.43 -8.50 -0.58
CA GLY A 32 -5.17 -8.27 0.66
C GLY A 32 -4.32 -8.28 1.94
N PHE A 33 -3.01 -8.48 1.83
CA PHE A 33 -2.11 -8.50 2.98
C PHE A 33 -1.16 -7.31 2.95
N SER A 34 -0.91 -6.73 4.13
CA SER A 34 0.04 -5.64 4.35
C SER A 34 1.32 -6.19 4.99
N SER A 35 2.49 -5.72 4.56
CA SER A 35 3.80 -6.12 5.10
C SER A 35 4.71 -4.91 5.24
N CYS A 36 5.30 -4.70 6.41
CA CYS A 36 6.26 -3.61 6.63
C CYS A 36 7.62 -4.01 6.05
N LEU A 37 8.21 -3.13 5.24
CA LEU A 37 9.55 -3.30 4.69
C LEU A 37 10.62 -2.57 5.52
N SER A 38 10.22 -1.62 6.38
CA SER A 38 11.16 -0.81 7.19
C SER A 38 11.62 -1.50 8.48
N TYR A 39 10.79 -2.33 9.10
CA TYR A 39 11.12 -3.04 10.34
C TYR A 39 10.39 -4.40 10.42
N GLY A 40 10.80 -5.23 11.39
CA GLY A 40 10.18 -6.53 11.63
C GLY A 40 8.67 -6.40 11.88
N THR A 41 7.86 -6.93 10.96
CA THR A 41 6.39 -6.95 11.12
C THR A 41 6.03 -7.75 12.36
N SER A 42 5.17 -7.21 13.22
CA SER A 42 4.70 -7.94 14.40
C SER A 42 4.04 -9.26 13.97
N PRO A 43 4.35 -10.39 14.61
CA PRO A 43 3.73 -11.68 14.26
C PRO A 43 2.25 -11.74 14.66
N ASP A 44 1.76 -10.75 15.41
CA ASP A 44 0.36 -10.62 15.78
C ASP A 44 -0.46 -10.02 14.60
N PRO A 45 -1.33 -10.82 13.94
CA PRO A 45 -2.10 -10.38 12.79
C PRO A 45 -3.20 -9.37 13.15
N SER A 46 -3.49 -9.17 14.45
CA SER A 46 -4.45 -8.15 14.90
C SER A 46 -3.86 -6.73 14.90
N LYS A 47 -2.52 -6.60 14.86
CA LYS A 47 -1.85 -5.31 14.77
C LYS A 47 -1.84 -4.80 13.34
N SER A 48 -2.71 -3.86 13.05
CA SER A 48 -2.69 -3.13 11.78
C SER A 48 -1.39 -2.34 11.63
N LEU A 49 -0.73 -2.50 10.48
CA LEU A 49 0.46 -1.72 10.09
C LEU A 49 0.12 -0.28 9.71
N LEU A 50 -1.15 0.00 9.39
CA LEU A 50 -1.66 1.33 9.09
C LEU A 50 -2.75 1.68 10.11
N PRO A 51 -2.38 1.99 11.36
CA PRO A 51 -3.34 2.44 12.36
C PRO A 51 -4.02 3.75 11.92
N ALA A 52 -5.16 4.11 12.53
CA ALA A 52 -5.89 5.34 12.18
C ALA A 52 -5.08 6.64 12.33
N ARG A 53 -4.01 6.60 13.14
CA ARG A 53 -3.04 7.69 13.32
C ARG A 53 -1.96 7.77 12.24
N ALA A 54 -1.87 6.75 11.38
CA ALA A 54 -0.89 6.71 10.30
C ALA A 54 -1.24 7.75 9.23
N VAL A 55 -0.24 8.50 8.79
CA VAL A 55 -0.40 9.47 7.70
C VAL A 55 0.24 8.90 6.44
N ILE A 56 -0.59 8.50 5.48
CA ILE A 56 -0.09 8.02 4.18
C ILE A 56 0.46 9.23 3.39
N LYS A 57 1.77 9.22 3.13
CA LYS A 57 2.46 10.25 2.35
C LYS A 57 2.28 10.03 0.86
N CYS A 58 2.48 8.78 0.41
CA CYS A 58 2.29 8.43 -0.99
C CYS A 58 1.96 6.95 -1.17
N ILE A 59 1.31 6.66 -2.29
CA ILE A 59 0.98 5.32 -2.76
C ILE A 59 1.57 5.17 -4.16
N ASP A 60 2.47 4.21 -4.32
CA ASP A 60 2.94 3.77 -5.62
C ASP A 60 2.22 2.49 -6.02
N ARG A 61 1.88 2.36 -7.30
CA ARG A 61 1.36 1.13 -7.89
C ARG A 61 2.47 0.45 -8.63
N ILE A 62 2.69 -0.82 -8.34
CA ILE A 62 3.74 -1.61 -8.97
C ILE A 62 3.15 -2.90 -9.54
N LYS A 63 3.84 -3.45 -10.53
CA LYS A 63 3.47 -4.73 -11.13
C LYS A 63 3.68 -5.85 -10.11
N GLY A 64 2.68 -6.72 -9.97
CA GLY A 64 2.76 -7.95 -9.20
C GLY A 64 3.24 -9.15 -10.05
N PRO A 65 3.82 -10.20 -9.44
CA PRO A 65 4.24 -10.25 -8.04
C PRO A 65 5.39 -9.27 -7.75
N PHE A 66 5.51 -8.84 -6.48
CA PHE A 66 6.58 -7.93 -6.07
C PHE A 66 7.95 -8.59 -6.21
N ASP A 67 8.84 -7.97 -6.97
CA ASP A 67 10.26 -8.33 -7.07
C ASP A 67 11.11 -7.16 -6.53
N PRO A 68 11.73 -7.29 -5.34
CA PRO A 68 12.54 -6.22 -4.77
C PRO A 68 13.81 -5.92 -5.58
N SER A 69 14.26 -6.85 -6.43
CA SER A 69 15.43 -6.66 -7.30
C SER A 69 15.09 -5.88 -8.58
N ASN A 70 13.81 -5.85 -8.96
CA ASN A 70 13.34 -5.22 -10.18
C ASN A 70 11.90 -4.69 -10.04
N ILE A 71 11.76 -3.58 -9.31
CA ILE A 71 10.46 -2.95 -9.08
C ILE A 71 9.98 -2.25 -10.35
N VAL A 72 8.89 -2.76 -10.94
CA VAL A 72 8.25 -2.16 -12.12
C VAL A 72 7.07 -1.29 -11.67
N TYR A 73 7.24 0.03 -11.78
CA TYR A 73 6.20 0.99 -11.40
C TYR A 73 5.18 1.19 -12.52
N LEU A 74 3.91 1.04 -12.17
CA LEU A 74 2.77 1.39 -13.02
C LEU A 74 2.36 2.85 -12.81
N GLU A 75 2.46 3.34 -11.57
CA GLU A 75 2.19 4.73 -11.22
C GLU A 75 2.93 5.08 -9.92
N LYS A 76 3.38 6.32 -9.78
CA LYS A 76 4.16 6.79 -8.62
C LYS A 76 3.54 8.03 -7.99
N GLY A 77 3.75 8.18 -6.69
CA GLY A 77 3.51 9.41 -5.96
C GLY A 77 2.04 9.76 -5.79
N LEU A 78 1.14 8.78 -5.77
CA LEU A 78 -0.29 9.08 -5.61
C LEU A 78 -0.58 9.53 -4.19
N THR A 79 -1.33 10.62 -4.09
CA THR A 79 -2.00 10.96 -2.83
C THR A 79 -3.12 9.96 -2.57
N VAL A 80 -3.53 9.84 -1.30
CA VAL A 80 -4.67 8.99 -0.91
C VAL A 80 -5.93 9.38 -1.68
N GLU A 81 -6.14 10.67 -1.91
CA GLU A 81 -7.30 11.21 -2.64
C GLU A 81 -7.25 10.84 -4.12
N ALA A 82 -6.10 11.02 -4.78
CA ALA A 82 -5.92 10.60 -6.17
C ALA A 82 -6.12 9.10 -6.35
N PHE A 83 -5.63 8.31 -5.38
CA PHE A 83 -5.86 6.87 -5.38
C PHE A 83 -7.34 6.52 -5.19
N LYS A 84 -8.06 7.22 -4.30
CA LYS A 84 -9.51 7.05 -4.10
C LYS A 84 -10.32 7.35 -5.36
N ASP A 85 -10.05 8.46 -6.03
CA ASP A 85 -10.72 8.84 -7.29
C ASP A 85 -10.54 7.75 -8.36
N ARG A 86 -9.34 7.16 -8.40
CA ARG A 86 -9.01 6.08 -9.33
C ARG A 86 -9.77 4.78 -9.08
N ILE A 87 -10.00 4.42 -7.82
CA ILE A 87 -10.64 3.14 -7.46
C ILE A 87 -12.16 3.24 -7.32
N LEU A 88 -12.69 4.45 -7.10
CA LEU A 88 -14.12 4.67 -7.13
C LEU A 88 -14.60 4.52 -8.57
N PRO A 89 -15.69 3.76 -8.83
CA PRO A 89 -16.26 3.72 -10.16
C PRO A 89 -16.67 5.14 -10.53
N ARG A 90 -16.10 5.67 -11.63
CA ARG A 90 -16.62 6.90 -12.22
C ARG A 90 -18.07 6.63 -12.58
N ALA A 91 -18.99 7.23 -11.82
CA ALA A 91 -20.40 7.23 -12.17
C ALA A 91 -20.49 7.83 -13.60
N LYS A 92 -20.91 6.99 -14.54
CA LYS A 92 -21.22 7.40 -15.91
C LYS A 92 -22.64 7.92 -15.97
#